data_AF-A0A926Z9J7-F1
#
_entry.id   AF-A0A926Z9J7-F1
#
_cell.length_a   1.000
_cell.length_b   1.000
_cell.length_c   1.000
_cell.angle_alpha   90.00
_cell.angle_beta   90.00
_cell.angle_gamma   90.00
#
_symmetry.space_group_name_H-M   'P 1'
#
loop_
_entity.id
_entity.type
_entity.pdbx_description
1 polymer ?
#
loop_
_entity_poly.entity_id
_entity_poly.type
_entity_poly.pdbx_seq_one_letter_code
_entity_poly.pdbx_strand_id
1 'polypeptide(L)' 'MSVFGDVATDKARIVAYCSQEMKQKLERLADLRFRSLSNLVEAVLAEEIARAEASGELPSENPEKGKE' A
#
# COMPACT_ATOMS: atom_id res chain seq x y z
N MET A 1 -8.53 3.42 -23.37
CA MET A 1 -7.43 2.42 -23.39
C MET A 1 -6.46 2.79 -22.28
N SER A 2 -6.52 2.12 -21.12
CA SER A 2 -5.49 2.29 -20.08
C SER A 2 -4.60 1.07 -20.11
N VAL A 3 -3.43 1.23 -20.73
CA VAL A 3 -2.38 0.24 -20.81
C VAL A 3 -1.49 0.45 -19.58
N PHE A 4 -1.90 -0.11 -18.43
CA PHE A 4 -0.96 -0.29 -17.33
C PHE A 4 -0.25 -1.60 -17.59
N GLY A 5 0.94 -1.51 -18.20
CA GLY A 5 1.81 -2.66 -18.40
C GLY A 5 1.98 -3.39 -17.07
N ASP A 6 1.64 -4.67 -17.07
CA ASP A 6 1.78 -5.55 -15.92
C ASP A 6 3.28 -5.70 -15.65
N VAL A 7 3.79 -4.89 -14.72
CA VAL A 7 5.12 -5.13 -14.16
C VAL A 7 4.97 -6.38 -13.31
N ALA A 8 5.49 -7.50 -13.79
CA ALA A 8 5.34 -8.79 -13.13
C ALA A 8 5.72 -8.67 -11.65
N THR A 9 4.72 -8.80 -10.78
CA THR A 9 4.88 -8.76 -9.33
C THR A 9 3.96 -9.80 -8.74
N ASP A 10 4.47 -10.54 -7.75
CA ASP A 10 3.73 -11.48 -6.92
C ASP A 10 2.86 -10.79 -5.86
N LYS A 11 2.92 -9.45 -5.75
CA LYS A 11 2.17 -8.68 -4.77
C LYS A 11 0.71 -8.47 -5.16
N ALA A 12 -0.18 -8.54 -4.17
CA ALA A 12 -1.58 -8.19 -4.35
C ALA A 12 -1.75 -6.71 -4.76
N ARG A 13 -2.61 -6.44 -5.75
CA ARG A 13 -2.82 -5.08 -6.30
C ARG A 13 -3.88 -4.33 -5.48
N ILE A 14 -3.57 -3.08 -5.11
CA ILE A 14 -4.51 -2.11 -4.55
C ILE A 14 -4.70 -0.97 -5.57
N VAL A 15 -5.95 -0.57 -5.81
CA VAL A 15 -6.31 0.59 -6.64
C VAL A 15 -7.10 1.57 -5.77
N ALA A 16 -6.66 2.83 -5.71
CA ALA A 16 -7.30 3.85 -4.91
C ALA A 16 -7.42 5.17 -5.66
N TYR A 17 -8.49 5.91 -5.38
CA TYR A 17 -8.69 7.28 -5.85
C TYR A 17 -8.24 8.26 -4.76
N CYS A 18 -7.55 9.33 -5.17
CA CYS A 18 -7.14 10.41 -4.28
C CYS A 18 -7.22 11.74 -5.03
N SER A 19 -7.15 12.87 -4.30
CA SER A 19 -7.06 14.17 -4.93
C SER A 19 -5.75 14.32 -5.71
N GLN A 20 -5.76 15.16 -6.75
CA GLN A 20 -4.57 15.43 -7.55
C GLN A 20 -3.44 16.03 -6.70
N GLU A 21 -3.78 16.91 -5.77
CA GLU A 21 -2.82 17.50 -4.84
C GLU A 21 -2.16 16.44 -3.96
N MET A 22 -2.94 15.49 -3.42
CA MET A 22 -2.41 14.39 -2.61
C MET A 22 -1.45 13.53 -3.42
N LYS A 23 -1.84 13.14 -4.65
CA LYS A 23 -0.97 12.36 -5.54
C LYS A 23 0.38 13.06 -5.78
N GLN A 24 0.36 14.33 -6.15
CA GLN A 24 1.57 15.12 -6.41
C GLN A 24 2.48 15.22 -5.19
N LYS A 25 1.90 15.43 -3.99
CA LYS A 25 2.67 15.47 -2.74
C LYS A 25 3.29 14.11 -2.42
N LEU A 26 2.57 13.02 -2.64
CA LEU A 26 3.07 11.66 -2.42
C LEU A 26 4.21 11.31 -3.40
N GLU A 27 4.06 11.64 -4.68
CA GLU A 27 5.12 11.45 -5.69
C GLU A 27 6.40 12.21 -5.29
N ARG A 28 6.26 13.50 -4.96
CA ARG A 28 7.41 14.32 -4.51
C ARG A 28 8.04 13.79 -3.22
N LEU A 29 7.23 13.30 -2.28
CA LEU A 29 7.74 12.71 -1.04
C LEU A 29 8.51 11.41 -1.30
N ALA A 30 8.04 10.60 -2.24
CA ALA A 30 8.73 9.37 -2.65
C ALA A 30 10.11 9.69 -3.25
N ASP A 31 10.17 10.68 -4.14
CA ASP A 31 11.42 11.16 -4.76
C ASP A 31 12.42 11.66 -3.72
N LEU A 32 11.98 12.51 -2.79
CA LEU A 32 12.84 13.03 -1.70
C LEU A 32 13.40 11.92 -0.80
N ARG A 33 12.75 10.76 -0.75
CA ARG A 33 13.16 9.59 0.02
C ARG A 33 13.86 8.53 -0.84
N PHE A 34 14.20 8.85 -2.09
CA PHE A 34 14.85 7.96 -3.05
C PHE A 34 14.16 6.59 -3.18
N ARG A 35 12.82 6.58 -3.24
CA ARG A 35 12.02 5.35 -3.37
C ARG A 35 10.82 5.54 -4.31
N SER A 36 10.27 4.43 -4.79
CA SER A 36 9.05 4.47 -5.61
C SER A 36 7.82 4.88 -4.78
N LEU A 37 6.80 5.45 -5.45
CA LEU A 37 5.52 5.75 -4.83
C LEU A 37 4.86 4.49 -4.24
N SER A 38 4.90 3.37 -4.96
CA SER A 38 4.33 2.10 -4.50
C SER A 38 5.01 1.61 -3.23
N ASN A 39 6.35 1.71 -3.11
CA ASN A 39 7.06 1.36 -1.88
C ASN A 39 6.77 2.33 -0.73
N LEU A 40 6.55 3.63 -1.04
CA LEU A 40 6.10 4.59 -0.03
C LEU A 40 4.74 4.21 0.54
N VAL A 41 3.78 3.91 -0.33
CA VAL A 41 2.42 3.50 0.08
C VAL A 41 2.46 2.20 0.87
N GLU A 42 3.20 1.19 0.40
CA GLU A 42 3.36 -0.08 1.09
C GLU A 42 3.90 0.10 2.53
N ALA A 43 4.94 0.92 2.71
CA ALA A 43 5.50 1.18 4.03
C ALA A 43 4.49 1.87 4.97
N VAL A 44 3.74 2.85 4.47
CA VAL A 44 2.71 3.55 5.28
C VAL A 44 1.58 2.61 5.66
N LEU A 45 1.13 1.75 4.74
CA LEU A 45 0.09 0.75 5.02
C LEU A 45 0.56 -0.28 6.03
N ALA A 46 1.80 -0.78 5.91
CA ALA A 46 2.37 -1.73 6.87
C ALA A 46 2.49 -1.13 8.27
N GLU A 47 2.91 0.13 8.40
CA GLU A 47 2.96 0.83 9.68
C GLU A 47 1.56 1.02 10.30
N GLU A 48 0.54 1.32 9.48
CA GLU A 48 -0.84 1.46 9.96
C GLU A 48 -1.41 0.12 10.45
N ILE A 49 -1.17 -0.97 9.72
CA ILE A 49 -1.56 -2.32 10.14
C ILE A 49 -0.87 -2.68 11.46
N ALA A 50 0.44 -2.46 11.57
CA ALA A 50 1.18 -2.77 12.80
C ALA A 50 0.67 -1.96 14.00
N ARG A 51 0.27 -0.69 13.80
CA ARG A 51 -0.39 0.11 14.84
C ARG A 51 -1.73 -0.47 15.26
N ALA A 52 -2.56 -0.87 14.30
CA ALA A 52 -3.87 -1.46 14.56
C ALA A 52 -3.76 -2.83 15.25
N GLU A 53 -2.76 -3.64 14.89
CA GLU A 53 -2.46 -4.91 15.57
C GLU A 53 -2.00 -4.67 17.01
N ALA A 54 -1.11 -3.69 17.23
CA ALA A 54 -0.59 -3.37 18.55
C ALA A 54 -1.65 -2.77 19.49
N SER A 55 -2.64 -2.05 18.95
CA SER A 55 -3.75 -1.49 19.73
C SER A 55 -4.85 -2.53 20.02
N GLY A 56 -4.83 -3.68 19.34
CA GLY A 56 -5.90 -4.67 19.36
C GLY A 56 -7.12 -4.31 18.52
N GLU A 57 -7.04 -3.25 17.70
CA GLU A 57 -8.08 -2.88 16.73
C GLU A 57 -8.18 -3.89 15.60
N LEU A 58 -7.04 -4.42 15.15
CA LEU A 58 -6.95 -5.49 14.16
C LEU A 58 -6.42 -6.77 14.82
N PRO A 59 -7.10 -7.92 14.69
CA PRO A 59 -6.55 -9.17 15.19
C PRO A 59 -5.28 -9.55 14.42
N SER A 60 -4.25 -10.00 15.14
CA SER A 60 -2.95 -10.39 14.56
C SER A 60 -2.99 -11.70 13.75
N GLU A 61 -4.11 -12.43 13.80
CA GLU A 61 -4.32 -13.64 13.00
C GLU A 61 -5.21 -13.33 11.79
N ASN A 62 -4.69 -13.59 10.59
CA ASN A 62 -5.46 -13.50 9.36
C ASN A 62 -6.42 -14.71 9.26
N PRO A 63 -7.76 -14.54 9.28
CA PRO A 63 -8.70 -15.66 9.29
C PRO A 63 -8.77 -16.47 7.98
N GLU A 64 -7.99 -16.12 6.94
CA GLU A 64 -8.10 -16.71 5.60
C GLU A 64 -7.12 -17.85 5.27
N LYS A 65 -6.68 -18.64 6.27
CA LYS A 65 -6.06 -19.97 6.03
C LYS A 65 -7.02 -21.13 6.34
N GLY A 66 -8.28 -21.00 5.92
CA GLY A 66 -9.35 -21.94 6.26
C GLY A 66 -10.32 -22.27 5.14
N LYS A 67 -9.90 -22.24 3.88
CA LYS A 67 -10.63 -22.89 2.78
C LYS A 67 -9.64 -23.66 1.91
N GLU A 68 -9.71 -24.98 2.07
CA GLU A 68 -9.12 -26.03 1.23
C GLU A 68 -9.45 -25.86 -0.26
#